data_AF-C7MWQ4-F1
#
_entry.id   AF-C7MWQ4-F1
#
_cell.length_a   1.000
_cell.length_b   1.000
_cell.length_c   1.000
_cell.angle_alpha   90.00
_cell.angle_beta   90.00
_cell.angle_gamma   90.00
#
_symmetry.space_group_name_H-M   'P 1'
#
loop_
_entity.id
_entity.type
_entity.pdbx_description
1 polymer ?
#
loop_
_entity_poly.entity_id
_entity_poly.type
_entity_poly.pdbx_seq_one_letter_code
_entity_poly.pdbx_strand_id
1 'polypeptide(L)'
;MTSCDKKTIQDLIDGTLPWPAAKSITSSYKDDDRCDTHLQILWERVPWPEQILCPIGEHLHIVQAASGRAVRCDCGHEFGDYRQNWKLNTLVRVRGDRESIEEIYPGRYACDPEWMRIREFLCLGCYTLLGSRPLHRAFRSCSTS
;
A
#
# COMPACT_ATOMS: atom_id res chain seq x y z
N MET A 1 0.90 4.08 -31.23
CA MET A 1 0.62 3.98 -29.78
C MET A 1 1.80 4.62 -29.07
N THR A 2 1.54 5.54 -28.16
CA THR A 2 2.57 6.39 -27.53
C THR A 2 3.16 5.64 -26.35
N SER A 3 4.06 4.70 -26.60
CA SER A 3 4.74 3.96 -25.52
C SER A 3 5.48 4.94 -24.60
N CYS A 4 5.13 4.95 -23.31
CA CYS A 4 5.89 5.71 -22.32
C CYS A 4 7.26 5.05 -22.07
N ASP A 5 8.34 5.82 -22.15
CA ASP A 5 9.67 5.34 -21.79
C ASP A 5 9.71 4.88 -20.32
N LYS A 6 10.55 3.87 -20.03
CA LYS A 6 10.77 3.35 -18.66
C LYS A 6 11.09 4.47 -17.65
N LYS A 7 11.88 5.46 -18.07
CA LYS A 7 12.24 6.62 -17.23
C LYS A 7 11.00 7.46 -16.86
N THR A 8 10.11 7.70 -17.82
CA THR A 8 8.86 8.43 -17.57
C THR A 8 7.98 7.69 -16.56
N ILE A 9 7.97 6.35 -16.60
CA ILE A 9 7.25 5.53 -15.63
C ILE A 9 7.92 5.57 -14.25
N GLN A 10 9.26 5.60 -14.18
CA GLN A 10 9.98 5.82 -12.92
C GLN A 10 9.64 7.18 -12.30
N ASP A 11 9.71 8.26 -13.08
CA ASP A 11 9.37 9.62 -12.64
C ASP A 11 7.90 9.72 -12.21
N LEU A 12 7.01 8.92 -12.82
CA LEU A 12 5.60 8.80 -12.42
C LEU A 12 5.44 8.10 -11.06
N ILE A 13 6.17 7.01 -10.82
CA ILE A 13 6.16 6.29 -9.54
C ILE A 13 6.73 7.18 -8.43
N ASP A 14 7.80 7.92 -8.72
CA ASP A 14 8.48 8.79 -7.76
C ASP A 14 7.74 10.11 -7.52
N GLY A 15 6.68 10.40 -8.29
CA GLY A 15 5.90 11.63 -8.18
C GLY A 15 6.65 12.89 -8.63
N THR A 16 7.73 12.74 -9.39
CA THR A 16 8.59 13.84 -9.87
C THR A 16 8.25 14.29 -11.30
N LEU A 17 7.31 13.59 -11.96
CA LEU A 17 6.92 13.87 -13.33
C LEU A 17 6.29 15.27 -13.51
N PRO A 18 6.75 16.09 -14.48
CA PRO A 18 6.14 17.39 -14.76
C PRO A 18 4.67 17.29 -15.15
N TRP A 19 3.86 18.26 -14.71
CA TRP A 19 2.42 18.30 -14.96
C TRP A 19 2.01 18.10 -16.44
N PRO A 20 2.66 18.72 -17.44
CA PRO A 20 2.28 18.48 -18.84
C PRO A 20 2.39 17.01 -19.26
N ALA A 21 3.42 16.29 -18.78
CA ALA A 21 3.62 14.88 -19.08
C ALA A 21 2.59 14.00 -18.34
N ALA A 22 2.34 14.26 -17.06
CA ALA A 22 1.31 13.55 -16.28
C ALA A 22 -0.09 13.72 -16.90
N LYS A 23 -0.41 14.94 -17.36
CA LYS A 23 -1.66 15.23 -18.05
C LYS A 23 -1.78 14.43 -19.35
N SER A 24 -0.71 14.36 -20.14
CA SER A 24 -0.66 13.57 -21.37
C SER A 24 -1.02 12.10 -21.11
N ILE A 25 -0.32 11.45 -20.17
CA ILE A 25 -0.57 10.05 -19.77
C ILE A 25 -2.02 9.82 -19.31
N THR A 26 -2.60 10.80 -18.63
CA THR A 26 -3.98 10.72 -18.14
C THR A 26 -4.99 10.83 -19.27
N SER A 27 -4.77 11.76 -20.22
CA SER A 27 -5.68 12.04 -21.34
C SER A 27 -5.53 11.11 -22.55
N SER A 28 -4.40 10.42 -22.67
CA SER A 28 -4.13 9.49 -23.77
C SER A 28 -4.67 8.08 -23.48
N TYR A 29 -4.77 7.28 -24.53
CA TYR A 29 -5.02 5.84 -24.41
C TYR A 29 -3.89 5.17 -23.62
N LYS A 30 -4.19 4.06 -22.96
CA LYS A 30 -3.20 3.37 -22.11
C LYS A 30 -2.29 2.50 -22.97
N ASP A 31 -1.03 2.42 -22.56
CA ASP A 31 -0.05 1.56 -23.20
C ASP A 31 -0.24 0.12 -22.71
N ASP A 32 -0.15 -0.83 -23.64
CA ASP A 32 -0.39 -2.26 -23.36
C ASP A 32 0.71 -2.85 -22.46
N ASP A 33 1.95 -2.36 -22.59
CA ASP A 33 3.17 -2.82 -21.91
C ASP A 33 3.46 -2.09 -20.59
N ARG A 34 2.60 -1.14 -20.20
CA ARG A 34 2.79 -0.32 -19.00
C ARG A 34 2.80 -1.16 -17.72
N CYS A 35 1.98 -2.21 -17.68
CA CYS A 35 1.89 -3.11 -16.52
C CYS A 35 3.21 -3.83 -16.29
N ASP A 36 3.76 -4.43 -17.35
CA ASP A 36 5.02 -5.19 -17.29
C ASP A 36 6.20 -4.29 -16.95
N THR A 37 6.27 -3.11 -17.57
CA THR A 37 7.31 -2.12 -17.28
C THR A 37 7.24 -1.63 -15.82
N HIS A 38 6.03 -1.39 -15.31
CA HIS A 38 5.83 -1.00 -13.92
C HIS A 38 6.26 -2.10 -12.93
N LEU A 39 5.87 -3.36 -13.19
CA LEU A 39 6.30 -4.51 -12.39
C LEU A 39 7.82 -4.67 -12.38
N GLN A 40 8.46 -4.52 -13.54
CA GLN A 40 9.91 -4.59 -13.65
C GLN A 40 10.61 -3.51 -12.81
N ILE A 41 10.14 -2.27 -12.86
CA ILE A 41 10.70 -1.17 -12.06
C ILE A 41 10.57 -1.46 -10.57
N LEU A 42 9.41 -1.95 -10.12
CA LEU A 42 9.20 -2.30 -8.71
C LEU A 42 10.11 -3.44 -8.28
N TRP A 43 10.27 -4.46 -9.13
CA TRP A 43 11.13 -5.61 -8.84
C TRP A 43 12.61 -5.22 -8.74
N GLU A 44 13.06 -4.26 -9.56
CA GLU A 44 14.43 -3.71 -9.49
C GLU A 44 14.69 -2.91 -8.18
N ARG A 45 13.64 -2.47 -7.47
CA ARG A 45 13.75 -1.65 -6.26
C ARG A 45 13.73 -2.47 -4.96
N VAL A 46 13.27 -3.72 -5.00
CA VAL A 46 13.17 -4.57 -3.80
C VAL A 46 14.46 -5.35 -3.55
N PRO A 47 14.80 -5.65 -2.28
CA PRO A 47 16.05 -6.32 -1.93
C PRO A 47 16.00 -7.86 -2.11
N TRP A 48 14.89 -8.41 -2.58
CA TRP A 48 14.65 -9.85 -2.64
C TRP A 48 14.37 -10.32 -4.09
N PRO A 49 14.76 -11.56 -4.44
CA PRO A 49 14.77 -12.02 -5.83
C PRO A 49 13.44 -12.55 -6.35
N GLU A 50 12.42 -12.74 -5.51
CA GLU A 50 11.13 -13.30 -5.92
C GLU A 50 10.39 -12.40 -6.91
N GLN A 51 9.65 -13.02 -7.83
CA GLN A 51 8.90 -12.27 -8.84
C GLN A 51 7.66 -11.61 -8.23
N ILE A 52 7.50 -10.30 -8.47
CA ILE A 52 6.26 -9.57 -8.18
C ILE A 52 5.21 -9.94 -9.23
N LEU A 53 4.08 -10.49 -8.76
CA LEU A 53 2.93 -10.81 -9.60
C LEU A 53 1.95 -9.65 -9.68
N CYS A 54 1.75 -8.93 -8.57
CA CYS A 54 0.80 -7.83 -8.50
C CYS A 54 1.14 -6.88 -7.34
N PRO A 55 1.30 -5.57 -7.58
CA PRO A 55 1.35 -4.57 -6.51
C PRO A 55 -0.07 -4.29 -6.00
N ILE A 56 -0.27 -4.42 -4.70
CA ILE A 56 -1.57 -4.17 -4.04
C ILE A 56 -1.55 -2.92 -3.14
N GLY A 57 -0.37 -2.36 -2.90
CA GLY A 57 -0.15 -1.10 -2.22
C GLY A 57 1.24 -0.57 -2.58
N GLU A 58 1.61 0.57 -2.00
CA GLU A 58 2.91 1.21 -2.23
C GLU A 58 4.08 0.36 -1.75
N HIS A 59 3.92 -0.29 -0.59
CA HIS A 59 4.93 -1.15 0.05
C HIS A 59 4.45 -2.60 0.21
N LEU A 60 3.52 -3.03 -0.64
CA LEU A 60 2.82 -4.31 -0.50
C LEU A 60 2.59 -4.98 -1.84
N HIS A 61 3.13 -6.19 -1.98
CA HIS A 61 3.18 -6.94 -3.23
C HIS A 61 2.72 -8.38 -3.04
N ILE A 62 2.02 -8.93 -4.03
CA ILE A 62 1.82 -10.37 -4.15
C ILE A 62 3.00 -10.92 -4.94
N VAL A 63 3.70 -11.89 -4.35
CA VAL A 63 4.94 -12.46 -4.90
C VAL A 63 4.78 -13.95 -5.14
N GLN A 64 5.57 -14.47 -6.09
CA GLN A 64 5.74 -15.91 -6.28
C GLN A 64 6.83 -16.42 -5.33
N ALA A 65 6.41 -16.89 -4.15
CA ALA A 65 7.28 -17.49 -3.15
C ALA A 65 7.51 -18.99 -3.44
N ALA A 66 8.48 -19.59 -2.73
CA ALA A 66 8.76 -21.03 -2.83
C ALA A 66 7.56 -21.92 -2.41
N SER A 67 6.77 -21.45 -1.44
CA SER A 67 5.59 -22.13 -0.92
C SER A 67 4.31 -21.88 -1.73
N GLY A 68 4.37 -21.03 -2.77
CA GLY A 68 3.21 -20.62 -3.56
C GLY A 68 3.13 -19.10 -3.73
N ARG A 69 1.95 -18.51 -3.56
CA ARG A 69 1.73 -17.06 -3.69
C ARG A 69 1.51 -16.44 -2.33
N ALA A 70 2.32 -15.46 -1.97
CA ALA A 70 2.27 -14.81 -0.68
C ALA A 70 2.24 -13.29 -0.80
N VAL A 71 1.72 -12.63 0.23
CA VAL A 71 1.77 -11.16 0.34
C VAL A 71 3.03 -10.78 1.10
N ARG A 72 3.81 -9.87 0.52
CA ARG A 72 5.13 -9.48 1.03
C ARG A 72 5.29 -7.96 1.03
N CYS A 73 6.00 -7.45 2.03
CA CYS A 73 6.43 -6.06 2.11
C CYS A 73 7.78 -5.85 1.42
N ASP A 74 8.12 -4.63 1.05
CA ASP A 74 9.42 -4.25 0.48
C ASP A 74 10.60 -4.70 1.36
N CYS A 75 10.42 -4.69 2.69
CA CYS A 75 11.43 -5.15 3.63
C CYS A 75 11.66 -6.68 3.62
N GLY A 76 10.84 -7.44 2.89
CA GLY A 76 10.89 -8.89 2.79
C GLY A 76 9.97 -9.64 3.76
N HIS A 77 9.28 -8.95 4.67
CA HIS A 77 8.34 -9.58 5.59
C HIS A 77 7.12 -10.16 4.86
N GLU A 78 6.78 -11.41 5.17
CA GLU A 78 5.67 -12.15 4.55
C GLU A 78 4.45 -12.21 5.48
N PHE A 79 3.30 -11.78 4.97
CA PHE A 79 2.03 -11.74 5.72
C PHE A 79 1.19 -13.02 5.54
N GLY A 80 1.63 -13.97 4.71
CA GLY A 80 0.96 -15.24 4.43
C GLY A 80 0.29 -15.32 3.05
N ASP A 81 -0.65 -16.26 2.92
CA ASP A 81 -1.32 -16.58 1.64
C ASP A 81 -2.11 -15.39 1.08
N TYR A 82 -2.00 -15.17 -0.24
CA TYR A 82 -2.66 -14.05 -0.93
C TYR A 82 -4.19 -14.04 -0.87
N ARG A 83 -4.83 -15.17 -0.54
CA ARG A 83 -6.28 -15.27 -0.35
C ARG A 83 -6.72 -14.86 1.05
N GLN A 84 -5.80 -14.80 2.00
CA GLN A 84 -6.09 -14.32 3.34
C GLN A 84 -5.87 -12.81 3.42
N ASN A 85 -6.63 -12.16 4.28
CA ASN A 85 -6.48 -10.73 4.49
C ASN A 85 -5.17 -10.45 5.23
N TRP A 86 -4.20 -9.86 4.55
CA TRP A 86 -2.89 -9.51 5.11
C TRP A 86 -2.99 -8.67 6.39
N LYS A 87 -4.06 -7.87 6.56
CA LYS A 87 -4.28 -7.05 7.77
C LYS A 87 -4.37 -7.87 9.05
N LEU A 88 -4.69 -9.16 8.96
CA LEU A 88 -4.76 -10.05 10.13
C LEU A 88 -3.37 -10.37 10.69
N ASN A 89 -2.34 -10.28 9.85
CA ASN A 89 -0.95 -10.59 10.19
C ASN A 89 -0.10 -9.32 10.28
N THR A 90 -0.69 -8.19 10.68
CA THR A 90 0.01 -6.91 10.86
C THR A 90 -0.06 -6.42 12.30
N LEU A 91 0.86 -5.52 12.67
CA LEU A 91 0.72 -4.78 13.93
C LEU A 91 -0.35 -3.71 13.75
N VAL A 92 -1.31 -3.65 14.68
CA VAL A 92 -2.40 -2.68 14.61
C VAL A 92 -2.28 -1.67 15.73
N ARG A 93 -2.01 -0.40 15.39
CA ARG A 93 -2.16 0.72 16.33
C ARG A 93 -3.58 1.26 16.23
N VAL A 94 -4.29 1.31 17.36
CA VAL A 94 -5.66 1.82 17.43
C VAL A 94 -5.66 3.14 18.17
N ARG A 95 -6.05 4.22 17.48
CA ARG A 95 -6.30 5.54 18.07
C ARG A 95 -7.79 5.63 18.38
N GLY A 96 -8.12 5.60 19.66
CA GLY A 96 -9.51 5.51 20.12
C GLY A 96 -9.84 6.43 21.28
N ASP A 97 -8.94 7.35 21.60
CA ASP A 97 -9.03 8.38 22.62
C ASP A 97 -8.69 9.74 21.98
N ARG A 98 -9.07 10.83 22.66
CA ARG A 98 -8.92 12.17 22.11
C ARG A 98 -7.45 12.54 21.90
N GLU A 99 -6.60 12.22 22.87
CA GLU A 99 -5.17 12.55 22.85
C GLU A 99 -4.47 11.91 21.64
N SER A 100 -4.68 10.60 21.42
CA SER A 100 -4.04 9.90 20.30
C SER A 100 -4.57 10.33 18.94
N ILE A 101 -5.80 10.85 18.83
CA ILE A 101 -6.32 11.40 17.56
C ILE A 101 -5.78 12.83 17.33
N GLU A 102 -5.68 13.63 18.39
CA GLU A 102 -5.16 15.01 18.33
C GLU A 102 -3.68 15.09 17.97
N GLU A 103 -2.90 14.01 18.17
CA GLU A 103 -1.54 13.88 17.61
C GLU A 103 -1.49 14.12 16.10
N ILE A 104 -2.54 13.74 15.36
CA ILE A 104 -2.61 13.84 13.89
C ILE A 104 -3.54 14.98 13.47
N TYR A 105 -4.69 15.09 14.13
CA TYR A 105 -5.75 16.04 13.78
C TYR A 105 -6.05 16.96 14.97
N PRO A 106 -5.44 18.16 15.04
CA PRO A 106 -5.54 19.00 16.23
C PRO A 106 -6.95 19.59 16.42
N GLY A 107 -7.43 19.54 17.65
CA GLY A 107 -8.64 20.22 18.12
C GLY A 107 -9.90 19.83 17.34
N ARG A 108 -10.57 20.82 16.74
CA ARG A 108 -11.87 20.62 16.06
C ARG A 108 -11.81 19.71 14.82
N TYR A 109 -10.62 19.40 14.32
CA TYR A 109 -10.43 18.49 13.19
C TYR A 109 -10.34 17.02 13.63
N ALA A 110 -10.18 16.76 14.94
CA ALA A 110 -10.20 15.41 15.49
C ALA A 110 -11.59 14.78 15.33
N CYS A 111 -11.62 13.51 14.88
CA CYS A 111 -12.85 12.75 14.92
C CYS A 111 -13.27 12.46 16.37
N ASP A 112 -14.58 12.26 16.57
CA ASP A 112 -15.12 11.91 17.87
C ASP A 112 -14.73 10.45 18.22
N PRO A 113 -13.98 10.21 19.32
CA PRO A 113 -13.53 8.87 19.70
C PRO A 113 -14.68 7.89 20.04
N GLU A 114 -15.86 8.40 20.41
CA GLU A 114 -17.02 7.57 20.69
C GLU A 114 -17.61 6.99 19.39
N TRP A 115 -17.50 7.74 18.30
CA TRP A 115 -18.08 7.41 17.00
C TRP A 115 -17.08 6.64 16.15
N MET A 116 -15.84 7.09 16.09
CA MET A 116 -14.82 6.61 15.18
C MET A 116 -13.51 6.32 15.89
N ARG A 117 -12.83 5.25 15.44
CA ARG A 117 -11.44 4.95 15.78
C ARG A 117 -10.62 4.84 14.52
N ILE A 118 -9.38 5.30 14.57
CA ILE A 118 -8.44 5.15 13.47
C ILE A 118 -7.58 3.91 13.75
N ARG A 119 -7.57 2.95 12.82
CA ARG A 119 -6.69 1.78 12.89
C ARG A 119 -5.58 1.91 11.86
N GLU A 120 -4.35 1.84 12.33
CA GLU A 120 -3.12 1.91 11.53
C GLU A 120 -2.53 0.51 11.47
N PHE A 121 -2.36 -0.02 10.25
CA PHE A 121 -1.80 -1.35 10.00
C PHE A 121 -0.32 -1.19 9.62
N LEU A 122 0.56 -1.71 10.46
CA LEU A 122 2.00 -1.56 10.38
C LEU A 122 2.66 -2.90 10.02
N CYS A 123 3.69 -2.86 9.20
CA CYS A 123 4.51 -4.02 8.90
C CYS A 123 5.27 -4.50 10.16
N LEU A 124 5.31 -5.81 10.41
CA LEU A 124 6.04 -6.40 11.55
C LEU A 124 7.57 -6.26 11.44
N GLY A 125 8.11 -6.17 10.21
CA GLY A 125 9.55 -6.09 9.98
C GLY A 125 10.11 -4.66 10.06
N CYS A 126 9.46 -3.71 9.38
CA CYS A 126 9.99 -2.35 9.20
C CYS A 126 9.08 -1.25 9.78
N TYR A 127 7.95 -1.60 10.38
CA TYR A 127 6.95 -0.65 10.92
C TYR A 127 6.40 0.36 9.90
N THR A 128 6.58 0.13 8.61
CA THR A 128 5.94 0.93 7.55
C THR A 128 4.42 0.87 7.70
N LEU A 129 3.77 2.04 7.58
CA LEU A 129 2.32 2.14 7.56
C LEU A 129 1.79 1.64 6.22
N LEU A 130 1.20 0.44 6.22
CA LEU A 130 0.65 -0.22 5.02
C LEU A 130 -0.76 0.28 4.69
N GLY A 131 -1.45 0.83 5.68
CA GLY A 131 -2.73 1.46 5.48
C GLY A 131 -3.34 1.94 6.78
N SER A 132 -4.20 2.95 6.67
CA SER A 132 -5.03 3.42 7.76
C SER A 132 -6.50 3.17 7.41
N ARG A 133 -7.31 2.86 8.43
CA ARG A 133 -8.75 2.72 8.26
C ARG A 133 -9.48 3.40 9.41
N PRO A 134 -10.15 4.54 9.16
CA PRO A 134 -11.16 5.05 10.08
C PRO A 134 -12.35 4.08 10.08
N LEU A 135 -12.78 3.68 11.27
CA LEU A 135 -13.86 2.74 11.46
C LEU A 135 -14.79 3.24 12.56
N HIS A 136 -16.09 3.00 12.39
CA HIS A 136 -17.02 3.18 13.48
C HIS A 136 -16.60 2.32 14.67
N ARG A 137 -16.76 2.81 15.91
CA ARG A 137 -16.31 2.12 17.13
C ARG A 137 -16.83 0.68 17.24
N ALA A 138 -18.06 0.44 16.81
CA ALA A 138 -18.69 -0.89 16.83
C ALA A 138 -18.26 -1.82 15.68
N PHE A 139 -17.47 -1.33 14.71
CA PHE A 139 -17.08 -2.13 13.56
C PHE A 139 -16.00 -3.16 13.95
N ARG A 140 -16.36 -4.44 13.91
CA ARG A 140 -15.41 -5.53 13.98
C ARG A 140 -14.78 -5.72 12.60
N SER A 141 -13.47 -5.59 12.49
CA SER A 141 -12.76 -6.14 11.34
C SER A 141 -12.94 -7.66 11.41
N CYS A 142 -13.47 -8.28 10.35
CA CYS A 142 -13.62 -9.73 10.27
C CYS A 142 -12.30 -10.44 10.61
N SER A 143 -12.18 -10.92 11.85
CA SER A 143 -11.44 -12.11 12.31
C SER A 143 -11.44 -12.14 13.84
N THR A 144 -12.52 -12.65 14.41
CA THR A 144 -12.43 -13.50 15.59
C THR A 144 -13.41 -14.61 15.27
N SER A 145 -12.93 -15.56 14.49
CA SER A 145 -13.51 -16.90 14.39
C SER A 145 -12.72 -17.78 15.35
#